data_AF-A0A970JKY5-F1
#
_entry.id   AF-A0A970JKY5-F1
#
_cell.length_a   1.000
_cell.length_b   1.000
_cell.length_c   1.000
_cell.angle_alpha   90.00
_cell.angle_beta   90.00
_cell.angle_gamma   90.00
#
_symmetry.space_group_name_H-M   'P 1'
#
loop_
_entity.id
_entity.type
_entity.pdbx_description
1 polymer ?
#
loop_
_entity_poly.entity_id
_entity_poly.type
_entity_poly.pdbx_seq_one_letter_code
_entity_poly.pdbx_strand_id
1 'polypeptide(L)'
;MRSIVSLWTLDTDSQFKLTYTKPAVFADDNLISARAKDSVYFMTANNIIRGAGGNKFAPKNTTSAEDAALYANATREHAFLIAVRMVENLK
;
A
#
# COMPACT_ATOMS: atom_id res chain seq x y z
N MET A 1 -29.20 -4.64 6.34
CA MET A 1 -27.90 -4.00 6.65
C MET A 1 -27.35 -3.48 5.31
N ARG A 2 -27.28 -2.16 5.09
CA ARG A 2 -26.67 -1.62 3.86
C ARG A 2 -25.16 -1.75 3.98
N SER A 3 -24.53 -2.47 3.06
CA SER A 3 -23.08 -2.61 3.04
C SER A 3 -22.45 -1.27 2.68
N ILE A 4 -21.53 -0.78 3.52
CA ILE A 4 -20.67 0.38 3.22
C ILE A 4 -19.94 0.24 1.88
N VAL A 5 -19.69 -1.00 1.43
CA VAL A 5 -19.10 -1.31 0.12
C VAL A 5 -19.97 -0.83 -1.04
N SER A 6 -21.29 -0.74 -0.89
CA SER A 6 -22.17 -0.26 -1.97
C SER A 6 -22.20 1.27 -2.11
N LEU A 7 -21.55 2.01 -1.21
CA LEU A 7 -21.45 3.48 -1.24
C LEU A 7 -20.06 3.97 -1.66
N TRP A 8 -19.06 3.08 -1.65
CA TRP A 8 -17.71 3.40 -2.07
C TRP A 8 -17.56 3.31 -3.59
N THR A 9 -17.01 4.36 -4.19
CA THR A 9 -16.62 4.48 -5.60
C THR A 9 -15.35 5.33 -5.69
N LEU A 10 -14.67 5.36 -6.84
CA LEU A 10 -13.52 6.27 -7.04
C LEU A 10 -13.89 7.75 -6.84
N ASP A 11 -15.12 8.14 -7.22
CA ASP A 11 -15.59 9.52 -7.08
C ASP A 11 -15.90 9.89 -5.62
N THR A 12 -16.34 8.92 -4.83
CA THR A 12 -16.68 9.10 -3.40
C THR A 12 -15.55 8.73 -2.45
N ASP A 13 -14.38 8.29 -2.94
CA ASP A 13 -13.27 7.80 -2.12
C ASP A 13 -12.83 8.81 -1.06
N SER A 14 -12.81 10.10 -1.40
CA SER A 14 -12.47 11.20 -0.49
C SER A 14 -13.38 11.31 0.75
N GLN A 15 -14.57 10.70 0.72
CA GLN A 15 -15.52 10.69 1.84
C GLN A 15 -15.19 9.60 2.87
N PHE A 16 -14.31 8.65 2.53
CA PHE A 16 -13.93 7.54 3.39
C PHE A 16 -12.54 7.78 3.96
N LYS A 17 -12.46 7.98 5.28
CA LYS A 17 -11.19 8.20 5.97
C LYS A 17 -10.64 6.89 6.50
N LEU A 18 -9.43 6.53 6.09
CA LEU A 18 -8.68 5.44 6.68
C LEU A 18 -8.21 5.84 8.09
N THR A 19 -8.58 5.05 9.10
CA THR A 19 -8.12 5.26 10.49
C THR A 19 -6.99 4.30 10.78
N TYR A 20 -5.80 4.82 11.09
CA TYR A 20 -4.61 4.03 11.42
C TYR A 20 -3.58 4.87 12.18
N THR A 21 -2.71 4.21 12.94
CA THR A 21 -1.51 4.83 13.50
C THR A 21 -0.41 4.78 12.45
N LYS A 22 0.06 5.95 11.97
CA LYS A 22 1.08 6.00 10.93
C LYS A 22 2.41 5.41 11.46
N PRO A 23 2.97 4.40 10.78
CA PRO A 23 4.27 3.84 11.15
C PRO A 23 5.41 4.78 10.74
N ALA A 24 6.65 4.36 10.98
CA ALA A 24 7.83 5.09 10.53
C ALA A 24 7.78 5.37 9.02
N VAL A 25 8.26 6.54 8.63
CA VAL A 25 8.26 6.99 7.24
C VAL A 25 9.29 6.19 6.43
N PHE A 26 8.89 5.74 5.24
CA PHE A 26 9.79 5.08 4.31
C PHE A 26 10.84 6.06 3.77
N ALA A 27 12.05 5.57 3.53
CA ALA A 27 13.16 6.36 2.99
C ALA A 27 12.86 6.95 1.61
N ASP A 28 11.96 6.34 0.85
CA ASP A 28 11.49 6.78 -0.47
C ASP A 28 10.04 7.33 -0.45
N ASP A 29 9.58 7.83 0.71
CA ASP A 29 8.23 8.43 0.87
C ASP A 29 7.96 9.58 -0.11
N ASN A 30 9.00 10.32 -0.49
CA ASN A 30 8.90 11.39 -1.47
C ASN A 30 8.55 10.88 -2.89
N LEU A 31 8.77 9.60 -3.18
CA LEU A 31 8.38 8.97 -4.44
C LEU A 31 6.94 8.42 -4.41
N ILE A 32 6.34 8.32 -3.22
CA ILE A 32 4.95 7.89 -3.05
C ILE A 32 4.01 9.05 -3.40
N SER A 33 3.12 8.84 -4.37
CA SER A 33 2.15 9.87 -4.77
C SER A 33 1.27 10.28 -3.58
N ALA A 34 0.96 11.58 -3.46
CA ALA A 34 0.17 12.10 -2.33
C ALA A 34 -1.15 11.33 -2.12
N ARG A 35 -1.86 11.02 -3.21
CA ARG A 35 -3.11 10.24 -3.20
C ARG A 35 -2.97 8.79 -2.74
N ALA A 36 -1.75 8.22 -2.73
CA ALA A 36 -1.51 6.84 -2.34
C ALA A 36 -0.92 6.71 -0.93
N LYS A 37 -0.44 7.80 -0.32
CA LYS A 37 0.28 7.74 0.98
C LYS A 37 -0.58 7.11 2.07
N ASP A 38 -1.82 7.56 2.20
CA ASP A 38 -2.71 7.05 3.24
C ASP A 38 -2.98 5.56 3.06
N SER A 39 -3.23 5.11 1.82
CA SER A 39 -3.40 3.69 1.52
C SER A 39 -2.15 2.87 1.84
N VAL A 40 -0.95 3.33 1.45
CA VAL A 40 0.32 2.64 1.71
C VAL A 40 0.57 2.51 3.21
N TYR A 41 0.44 3.60 3.96
CA TYR A 41 0.70 3.57 5.39
C TYR A 41 -0.38 2.85 6.18
N PHE A 42 -1.64 2.92 5.75
CA PHE A 42 -2.71 2.08 6.31
C PHE A 42 -2.40 0.60 6.13
N MET A 43 -2.05 0.17 4.92
CA MET A 43 -1.73 -1.23 4.65
C MET A 43 -0.46 -1.68 5.39
N THR A 44 0.52 -0.80 5.56
CA THR A 44 1.75 -1.10 6.32
C THR A 44 1.45 -1.21 7.82
N ALA A 45 0.66 -0.29 8.38
CA ALA A 45 0.25 -0.31 9.79
C ALA A 45 -0.51 -1.59 10.15
N ASN A 46 -1.27 -2.13 9.20
CA ASN A 46 -2.02 -3.38 9.35
C ASN A 46 -1.26 -4.63 8.87
N ASN A 47 0.06 -4.53 8.64
CA ASN A 47 0.90 -5.65 8.21
C ASN A 47 0.44 -6.35 6.91
N ILE A 48 -0.29 -5.66 6.04
CA ILE A 48 -0.79 -6.19 4.76
C ILE A 48 0.34 -6.18 3.74
N ILE A 49 0.98 -5.03 3.58
CA ILE A 49 2.20 -4.87 2.77
C ILE A 49 3.42 -4.77 3.65
N ARG A 50 4.57 -5.11 3.06
CA ARG A 50 5.89 -4.87 3.64
C ARG A 50 6.70 -4.11 2.62
N GLY A 51 7.63 -3.27 3.09
CA GLY A 51 8.57 -2.60 2.21
C GLY A 51 9.52 -3.58 1.50
N ALA A 52 10.17 -3.12 0.44
CA ALA A 52 11.14 -3.88 -0.36
C ALA A 52 12.49 -4.13 0.36
N GLY A 53 12.60 -3.79 1.65
CA GLY A 53 13.84 -3.83 2.42
C GLY A 53 14.52 -2.46 2.49
N GLY A 54 15.52 -2.31 3.39
CA GLY A 54 16.27 -1.06 3.53
C GLY A 54 15.41 0.17 3.88
N ASN A 55 14.29 -0.03 4.59
CA ASN A 55 13.27 0.99 4.88
C ASN A 55 12.64 1.64 3.62
N LYS A 56 12.47 0.90 2.53
CA LYS A 56 11.88 1.43 1.28
C LYS A 56 10.54 0.77 0.95
N PHE A 57 9.62 1.54 0.39
CA PHE A 57 8.35 1.04 -0.15
C PHE A 57 8.46 0.57 -1.60
N ALA A 58 9.30 1.24 -2.39
CA ALA A 58 9.50 1.03 -3.82
C ALA A 58 8.27 1.32 -4.72
N PRO A 59 7.79 2.58 -4.79
CA PRO A 59 6.57 2.92 -5.53
C PRO A 59 6.71 2.91 -7.06
N LYS A 60 7.93 3.03 -7.60
CA LYS A 60 8.22 3.03 -9.05
C LYS A 60 9.71 2.81 -9.31
N ASN A 61 10.04 2.30 -10.50
CA ASN A 61 11.41 2.29 -11.03
C ASN A 61 11.68 3.66 -11.67
N THR A 62 12.73 4.34 -11.23
CA THR A 62 13.16 5.65 -11.75
C THR A 62 14.48 5.57 -12.52
N THR A 63 15.23 4.48 -12.34
CA THR A 63 16.51 4.22 -13.02
C THR A 63 16.48 2.86 -13.75
N SER A 64 17.32 2.69 -14.76
CA SER A 64 17.48 1.39 -15.43
C SER A 64 18.01 0.30 -14.50
N ALA A 65 18.76 0.67 -13.46
CA ALA A 65 19.23 -0.26 -12.44
C ALA A 65 18.09 -0.76 -11.54
N GLU A 66 17.16 0.12 -11.15
CA GLU A 66 15.94 -0.26 -10.40
C GLU A 66 15.04 -1.17 -11.22
N ASP A 67 14.95 -0.92 -12.53
CA ASP A 67 14.18 -1.76 -13.46
C ASP A 67 14.77 -3.16 -13.57
N ALA A 68 16.09 -3.26 -13.79
CA ALA A 68 16.80 -4.53 -13.83
C ALA A 68 16.74 -5.30 -12.50
N ALA A 69 16.71 -4.58 -11.36
CA ALA A 69 16.57 -5.16 -10.03
C ALA A 69 15.12 -5.46 -9.62
N LEU A 70 14.15 -5.18 -10.49
CA LEU A 70 12.73 -5.35 -10.24
C LEU A 70 12.24 -4.61 -8.97
N TYR A 71 12.83 -3.46 -8.65
CA TYR A 71 12.65 -2.74 -7.39
C TYR A 71 11.18 -2.48 -7.02
N ALA A 72 10.39 -1.96 -7.96
CA ALA A 72 8.96 -1.64 -7.76
C ALA A 72 7.98 -2.65 -8.39
N ASN A 73 8.41 -3.90 -8.59
CA ASN A 73 7.57 -4.91 -9.23
C ASN A 73 6.78 -5.73 -8.20
N ALA A 74 5.47 -5.87 -8.42
CA ALA A 74 4.63 -6.79 -7.68
C ALA A 74 4.63 -8.18 -8.33
N THR A 75 5.06 -9.20 -7.59
CA THR A 75 4.99 -10.60 -8.06
C THR A 75 3.61 -11.22 -7.80
N ARG A 76 3.29 -12.34 -8.46
CA ARG A 76 2.05 -13.10 -8.20
C ARG A 76 1.94 -13.53 -6.74
N GLU A 77 3.06 -13.94 -6.15
CA GLU A 77 3.17 -14.36 -4.76
C GLU A 77 2.91 -13.19 -3.81
N HIS A 78 3.39 -11.98 -4.14
CA HIS A 78 3.06 -10.77 -3.40
C HIS A 78 1.55 -10.47 -3.42
N ALA A 79 0.90 -10.58 -4.58
CA ALA A 79 -0.54 -10.38 -4.68
C ALA A 79 -1.32 -11.40 -3.83
N PHE A 80 -0.91 -12.67 -3.84
CA PHE A 80 -1.53 -13.69 -2.99
C PHE A 80 -1.34 -13.41 -1.50
N LEU A 81 -0.12 -13.02 -1.08
CA LEU A 81 0.16 -12.65 0.30
C LEU A 81 -0.66 -11.44 0.77
N ILE A 82 -0.86 -10.44 -0.10
CA ILE A 82 -1.72 -9.28 0.20
C ILE A 82 -3.15 -9.76 0.48
N ALA A 83 -3.71 -10.62 -0.38
CA ALA A 83 -5.06 -11.14 -0.20
C ALA A 83 -5.22 -11.91 1.12
N VAL A 84 -4.27 -12.80 1.43
CA VAL A 84 -4.27 -13.57 2.69
C VAL A 84 -4.21 -12.62 3.90
N ARG A 85 -3.26 -11.68 3.91
CA ARG A 85 -3.09 -10.75 5.03
C ARG A 85 -4.24 -9.77 5.21
N MET A 86 -4.92 -9.39 4.12
CA MET A 86 -6.14 -8.61 4.22
C MET A 86 -7.21 -9.35 5.03
N VAL A 87 -7.40 -10.65 4.78
CA VAL A 87 -8.38 -11.48 5.51
C VAL A 87 -7.94 -11.74 6.96
N GLU A 88 -6.64 -11.95 7.19
CA GLU A 88 -6.13 -12.31 8.51
C GLU A 88 -6.02 -11.11 9.46
N ASN A 89 -5.61 -9.94 8.95
CA ASN A 89 -5.22 -8.79 9.77
C ASN A 89 -6.30 -7.70 9.84
N LEU A 90 -7.23 -7.62 8.88
CA LEU A 90 -8.38 -6.73 8.97
C LEU A 90 -9.56 -7.51 9.58
N LYS A 91 -9.80 -7.33 10.87
CA LYS A 91 -10.93 -7.90 11.61
C LYS A 91 -11.82 -6.80 12.16
#